data_AF-A0A3N0E6D5-F1
#
_entry.id   AF-A0A3N0E6D5-F1
#
_cell.length_a   1.000
_cell.length_b   1.000
_cell.length_c   1.000
_cell.angle_alpha   90.00
_cell.angle_beta   90.00
_cell.angle_gamma   90.00
#
_symmetry.space_group_name_H-M   'P 1'
#
loop_
_entity.id
_entity.type
_entity.pdbx_description
1 polymer ?
#
loop_
_entity_poly.entity_id
_entity_poly.type
_entity_poly.pdbx_seq_one_letter_code
_entity_poly.pdbx_strand_id
1 'polypeptide(L)'
;MTLILAAVGALLGLAGLVLGGYGYHRAKTAIGESHALAHRQPPETSGVDVRAIRDVAVVRYDALEEMSGARSFSLALLNAAGDGVIVTSINGRTESRTYAKTIEGGDAAEALSPEEYRAIRSARMGQGPEGTPGSDEHAAATPNRNPEAGREQPEDLGGSGPSVRPLGHSRGREPGGSPPWREVPETTR
;
A
#
# COMPACT_ATOMS: atom_id res chain seq x y z
N MET A 1 -50.90 11.26 -52.28
CA MET A 1 -50.84 11.29 -50.79
C MET A 1 -50.43 9.95 -50.19
N THR A 2 -51.08 8.83 -50.55
CA THR A 2 -50.76 7.47 -50.04
C THR A 2 -49.36 6.97 -50.42
N LEU A 3 -48.91 7.18 -51.66
CA LEU A 3 -47.55 6.82 -52.10
C LEU A 3 -46.44 7.56 -51.34
N ILE A 4 -46.66 8.83 -51.02
CA ILE A 4 -45.69 9.65 -50.27
C ILE A 4 -45.58 9.13 -48.83
N LEU A 5 -46.70 8.79 -48.20
CA LEU A 5 -46.73 8.25 -46.85
C LEU A 5 -46.04 6.87 -46.76
N ALA A 6 -46.26 6.01 -47.76
CA ALA A 6 -45.59 4.72 -47.88
C ALA A 6 -44.07 4.87 -48.07
N ALA A 7 -43.63 5.83 -48.89
CA ALA A 7 -42.22 6.10 -49.13
C ALA A 7 -41.51 6.62 -47.86
N VAL A 8 -42.14 7.53 -47.10
CA VAL A 8 -41.59 8.03 -45.83
C VAL A 8 -41.47 6.92 -44.79
N GLY A 9 -42.49 6.05 -44.67
CA GLY A 9 -42.45 4.90 -43.78
C GLY A 9 -41.33 3.92 -44.12
N ALA A 10 -41.12 3.64 -45.41
CA ALA A 10 -40.04 2.78 -45.88
C ALA A 10 -38.66 3.36 -45.55
N LEU A 11 -38.46 4.67 -45.74
CA LEU A 11 -37.19 5.34 -45.43
C LEU A 11 -36.88 5.34 -43.93
N LEU A 12 -37.88 5.58 -43.08
CA LEU A 12 -37.70 5.53 -41.62
C LEU A 12 -37.36 4.11 -41.13
N GLY A 13 -38.00 3.09 -41.71
CA GLY A 13 -37.69 1.69 -41.40
C GLY A 13 -36.25 1.32 -41.78
N LEU A 14 -35.80 1.76 -42.97
CA LEU A 14 -34.44 1.50 -43.46
C LEU A 14 -33.38 2.22 -42.62
N ALA A 15 -33.65 3.47 -42.24
CA ALA A 15 -32.77 4.23 -41.34
C ALA A 15 -32.63 3.55 -39.97
N GLY A 16 -33.73 3.06 -39.39
CA GLY A 16 -33.71 2.33 -38.11
C GLY A 16 -32.89 1.04 -38.20
N LEU A 17 -33.01 0.29 -39.30
CA LEU A 17 -32.27 -0.94 -39.52
C LEU A 17 -30.76 -0.70 -39.67
N VAL A 18 -30.37 0.37 -40.37
CA VAL A 18 -28.97 0.80 -40.48
C VAL A 18 -28.41 1.21 -39.12
N LEU A 19 -29.14 2.01 -38.34
CA LEU A 19 -28.70 2.46 -37.02
C LEU A 19 -28.58 1.29 -36.02
N GLY A 20 -29.56 0.39 -36.02
CA GLY A 20 -29.55 -0.82 -35.20
C GLY A 20 -28.41 -1.77 -35.59
N GLY A 21 -28.19 -1.95 -36.89
CA GLY A 21 -27.05 -2.72 -37.42
C GLY A 21 -25.71 -2.11 -37.04
N TYR A 22 -25.58 -0.78 -37.11
CA TYR A 22 -24.36 -0.07 -36.71
C TYR A 22 -24.09 -0.19 -35.20
N GLY A 23 -25.12 -0.02 -34.36
CA GLY A 23 -25.01 -0.25 -32.91
C GLY A 23 -24.64 -1.69 -32.57
N TYR A 24 -25.25 -2.66 -33.25
CA TYR A 24 -24.94 -4.08 -33.08
C TYR A 24 -23.51 -4.41 -33.53
N HIS A 25 -23.03 -3.81 -34.62
CA HIS A 25 -21.68 -4.01 -35.10
C HIS A 25 -20.64 -3.39 -34.17
N ARG A 26 -20.91 -2.20 -33.60
CA ARG A 26 -20.06 -1.55 -32.60
C ARG A 26 -20.04 -2.31 -31.27
N ALA A 27 -21.16 -2.89 -30.87
CA ALA A 27 -21.23 -3.76 -29.69
C ALA A 27 -20.44 -5.06 -29.91
N LYS A 28 -20.47 -5.62 -31.13
CA LYS A 28 -19.67 -6.80 -31.47
C LYS A 28 -18.16 -6.55 -31.48
N THR A 29 -17.70 -5.37 -31.90
CA THR A 29 -16.26 -5.04 -31.83
C THR A 29 -15.79 -4.87 -30.39
N ALA A 30 -16.62 -4.32 -29.49
CA ALA A 30 -16.30 -4.21 -28.07
C ALA A 30 -16.31 -5.55 -27.32
N ILE A 31 -17.11 -6.54 -27.76
CA ILE A 31 -17.13 -7.90 -27.19
C ILE A 31 -16.03 -8.79 -27.79
N GLY A 32 -15.59 -8.51 -29.03
CA GLY A 32 -14.49 -9.23 -29.69
C GLY A 32 -13.13 -9.00 -29.02
N GLU A 33 -12.89 -7.82 -28.47
CA GLU A 33 -11.65 -7.50 -27.71
C GLU A 33 -11.58 -8.24 -26.37
N SER A 34 -12.72 -8.60 -25.79
CA SER A 34 -12.79 -9.39 -24.55
C SER A 34 -12.19 -10.79 -24.70
N HIS A 35 -12.14 -11.34 -25.93
CA HIS A 35 -11.54 -12.65 -26.17
C HIS A 35 -10.00 -12.63 -26.19
N ALA A 36 -9.37 -11.47 -26.48
CA ALA A 36 -7.91 -11.35 -26.39
C ALA A 36 -7.42 -11.38 -24.92
N LEU A 37 -8.27 -10.95 -23.98
CA LEU A 37 -8.03 -11.08 -22.53
C LEU A 37 -8.40 -12.47 -22.00
N ALA A 38 -9.33 -13.17 -22.66
CA ALA A 38 -9.77 -14.52 -22.27
C ALA A 38 -8.83 -15.65 -22.72
N HIS A 39 -7.88 -15.38 -23.63
CA HIS A 39 -6.87 -16.35 -24.06
C HIS A 39 -5.65 -16.48 -23.14
N ARG A 40 -5.68 -15.90 -21.94
CA ARG A 40 -4.85 -16.39 -20.84
C ARG A 40 -5.46 -17.67 -20.28
N GLN A 41 -5.62 -18.68 -21.14
CA GLN A 41 -5.93 -20.04 -20.70
C GLN A 41 -4.82 -20.43 -19.71
N PRO A 42 -5.14 -20.68 -18.42
CA PRO A 42 -4.19 -21.35 -17.55
C PRO A 42 -3.81 -22.66 -18.24
N PRO A 43 -2.52 -23.04 -18.22
CA PRO A 43 -2.08 -24.25 -18.89
C PRO A 43 -2.97 -25.41 -18.44
N GLU A 44 -3.56 -26.12 -19.41
CA GLU A 44 -4.25 -27.39 -19.22
C GLU A 44 -3.21 -28.35 -18.64
N THR A 45 -2.99 -28.29 -17.32
CA THR A 45 -2.00 -29.08 -16.62
C THR A 45 -2.68 -29.57 -15.36
N SER A 46 -2.71 -30.89 -15.20
CA SER A 46 -3.14 -31.58 -13.98
C SER A 46 -2.18 -31.34 -12.81
N GLY A 47 -1.59 -30.14 -12.73
CA GLY A 47 -0.58 -29.70 -11.77
C GLY A 47 -0.85 -28.25 -11.35
N VAL A 48 -0.39 -27.90 -10.16
CA VAL A 48 -0.55 -26.55 -9.60
C VAL A 48 0.26 -25.56 -10.45
N ASP A 49 -0.41 -24.59 -11.09
CA ASP A 49 0.27 -23.51 -11.80
C ASP A 49 1.10 -22.69 -10.78
N VAL A 50 2.42 -22.77 -10.92
CA VAL A 50 3.39 -22.11 -10.03
C VAL A 50 3.27 -20.58 -10.10
N ARG A 51 2.74 -20.05 -11.21
CA ARG A 51 2.51 -18.61 -11.40
C ARG A 51 1.14 -18.15 -10.90
N ALA A 52 0.24 -19.06 -10.54
CA ALA A 52 -1.04 -18.67 -9.96
C ALA A 52 -0.82 -18.00 -8.60
N ILE A 53 -1.58 -16.92 -8.35
CA ILE A 53 -1.65 -16.31 -7.02
C ILE A 53 -2.29 -17.31 -6.08
N ARG A 54 -1.63 -17.55 -4.95
CA ARG A 54 -2.07 -18.51 -3.94
C ARG A 54 -1.81 -18.05 -2.51
N ASP A 55 -0.79 -17.22 -2.33
CA ASP A 55 -0.40 -16.68 -1.04
C ASP A 55 -1.03 -15.28 -0.92
N VAL A 56 -2.09 -15.15 -0.12
CA VAL A 56 -2.87 -13.92 0.01
C VAL A 56 -3.06 -13.54 1.48
N ALA A 57 -2.81 -12.28 1.81
CA ALA A 57 -3.12 -11.72 3.12
C ALA A 57 -3.44 -10.22 3.04
N VAL A 58 -4.27 -9.75 3.96
CA VAL A 58 -4.56 -8.32 4.16
C VAL A 58 -4.20 -7.94 5.58
N VAL A 59 -3.51 -6.81 5.73
CA VAL A 59 -3.26 -6.15 7.01
C VAL A 59 -4.03 -4.84 7.02
N ARG A 60 -4.85 -4.63 8.05
CA ARG A 60 -5.62 -3.38 8.25
C ARG A 60 -5.02 -2.58 9.39
N TYR A 61 -5.02 -1.27 9.26
CA TYR A 61 -4.37 -0.36 10.21
C TYR A 61 -4.89 1.07 10.07
N ASP A 62 -4.55 1.90 11.05
CA ASP A 62 -4.78 3.34 11.03
C ASP A 62 -3.49 4.03 10.59
N ALA A 63 -3.45 4.47 9.34
CA ALA A 63 -2.26 5.07 8.71
C ALA A 63 -2.08 6.56 9.03
N LEU A 64 -3.14 7.22 9.50
CA LEU A 64 -3.20 8.65 9.80
C LEU A 64 -3.71 8.81 11.24
N GLU A 65 -3.09 9.68 12.03
CA GLU A 65 -3.37 9.84 13.47
C GLU A 65 -4.80 10.30 13.75
N GLU A 66 -5.42 11.07 12.84
CA GLU A 66 -6.81 11.52 12.98
C GLU A 66 -7.86 10.43 12.66
N MET A 67 -7.43 9.23 12.27
CA MET A 67 -8.28 8.10 11.93
C MET A 67 -8.27 7.05 13.04
N SER A 68 -9.41 6.36 13.19
CA SER A 68 -9.51 5.14 13.99
C SER A 68 -10.43 4.14 13.30
N GLY A 69 -10.20 2.85 13.57
CA GLY A 69 -11.04 1.76 13.08
C GLY A 69 -10.44 0.99 11.90
N ALA A 70 -9.12 0.99 11.76
CA ALA A 70 -8.36 0.19 10.80
C ALA A 70 -8.84 0.34 9.35
N ARG A 71 -8.98 1.61 8.91
CA ARG A 71 -9.54 1.96 7.59
C ARG A 71 -8.56 1.82 6.44
N SER A 72 -7.26 1.91 6.71
CA SER A 72 -6.22 1.70 5.71
C SER A 72 -5.83 0.23 5.64
N PHE A 73 -5.26 -0.21 4.52
CA PHE A 73 -4.86 -1.61 4.37
C PHE A 73 -3.68 -1.80 3.41
N SER A 74 -2.95 -2.90 3.61
CA SER A 74 -2.00 -3.47 2.65
C SER A 74 -2.41 -4.90 2.31
N LEU A 75 -2.53 -5.19 1.02
CA LEU A 75 -2.93 -6.48 0.45
C LEU A 75 -1.76 -7.08 -0.32
N ALA A 76 -1.29 -8.24 0.10
CA ALA A 76 -0.29 -9.02 -0.64
C ALA A 76 -0.98 -10.09 -1.49
N LEU A 77 -0.63 -10.14 -2.77
CA LEU A 77 -1.08 -11.15 -3.74
C LEU A 77 0.16 -11.80 -4.36
N LEU A 78 0.56 -12.97 -3.86
CA LEU A 78 1.81 -13.61 -4.23
C LEU A 78 1.58 -15.02 -4.80
N ASN A 79 2.46 -15.41 -5.71
CA ASN A 79 2.54 -16.76 -6.24
C ASN A 79 3.41 -17.67 -5.36
N ALA A 80 3.66 -18.89 -5.82
CA ALA A 80 4.47 -19.87 -5.10
C ALA A 80 5.92 -19.43 -4.82
N ALA A 81 6.53 -18.72 -5.76
CA ALA A 81 7.89 -18.20 -5.64
C ALA A 81 7.99 -16.97 -4.71
N GLY A 82 6.84 -16.39 -4.33
CA GLY A 82 6.79 -15.13 -3.58
C GLY A 82 6.79 -13.90 -4.48
N ASP A 83 6.68 -14.08 -5.80
CA ASP A 83 6.53 -12.97 -6.73
C ASP A 83 5.06 -12.55 -6.81
N GLY A 84 4.83 -11.27 -7.02
CA GLY A 84 3.49 -10.73 -7.18
C GLY A 84 3.42 -9.23 -6.97
N VAL A 85 2.38 -8.79 -6.27
CA VAL A 85 2.14 -7.37 -6.01
C VAL A 85 1.67 -7.17 -4.58
N ILE A 86 2.07 -6.05 -4.00
CA ILE A 86 1.42 -5.50 -2.82
C ILE A 86 0.65 -4.23 -3.20
N VAL A 87 -0.60 -4.13 -2.74
CA VAL A 87 -1.46 -2.98 -2.93
C VAL A 87 -1.75 -2.36 -1.58
N THR A 88 -1.42 -1.09 -1.42
CA THR A 88 -1.61 -0.34 -0.18
C THR A 88 -2.59 0.79 -0.41
N SER A 89 -3.62 0.90 0.43
CA SER A 89 -4.58 2.00 0.41
C SER A 89 -4.53 2.75 1.74
N ILE A 90 -4.16 4.02 1.67
CA ILE A 90 -4.15 4.96 2.79
C ILE A 90 -5.42 5.80 2.71
N ASN A 91 -6.28 5.64 3.70
CA ASN A 91 -7.63 6.21 3.72
C ASN A 91 -7.76 7.28 4.81
N GLY A 92 -7.98 8.53 4.40
CA GLY A 92 -8.34 9.64 5.28
C GLY A 92 -9.84 9.94 5.28
N ARG A 93 -10.25 11.06 5.89
CA ARG A 93 -11.66 11.46 5.98
C ARG A 93 -12.23 11.90 4.64
N THR A 94 -11.41 12.62 3.89
CA THR A 94 -11.78 13.37 2.69
C THR A 94 -11.07 12.86 1.44
N GLU A 95 -10.03 12.04 1.60
CA GLU A 95 -9.23 11.53 0.48
C GLU A 95 -8.73 10.11 0.74
N SER A 96 -8.39 9.42 -0.34
CA SER A 96 -7.77 8.09 -0.34
C SER A 96 -6.65 8.07 -1.38
N ARG A 97 -5.53 7.46 -1.03
CA ARG A 97 -4.41 7.20 -1.94
C ARG A 97 -4.14 5.71 -2.00
N THR A 98 -3.94 5.19 -3.21
CA THR A 98 -3.63 3.78 -3.42
C THR A 98 -2.32 3.66 -4.19
N TYR A 99 -1.45 2.78 -3.69
CA TYR A 99 -0.13 2.49 -4.22
C TYR A 99 -0.03 1.00 -4.54
N ALA A 100 0.83 0.66 -5.49
CA ALA A 100 1.16 -0.72 -5.80
C ALA A 100 2.66 -0.85 -5.99
N LYS A 101 3.26 -1.88 -5.37
CA LYS A 101 4.67 -2.23 -5.55
C LYS A 101 4.77 -3.66 -6.05
N THR A 102 5.66 -3.89 -7.00
CA THR A 102 6.00 -5.24 -7.46
C THR A 102 6.81 -5.94 -6.39
N ILE A 103 6.50 -7.21 -6.14
CA ILE A 103 7.23 -8.08 -5.21
C ILE A 103 7.94 -9.15 -6.03
N GLU A 104 9.23 -9.34 -5.77
CA GLU A 104 10.06 -10.39 -6.37
C GLU A 104 10.71 -11.19 -5.24
N GLY A 105 10.46 -12.50 -5.19
CA GLY A 105 11.00 -13.37 -4.14
C GLY A 105 10.60 -13.00 -2.70
N GLY A 106 9.53 -12.21 -2.53
CA GLY A 106 9.08 -11.72 -1.22
C GLY A 106 9.66 -10.37 -0.78
N ASP A 107 10.34 -9.63 -1.66
CA ASP A 107 10.85 -8.27 -1.38
C ASP A 107 10.50 -7.28 -2.52
N ALA A 108 10.70 -5.98 -2.29
CA ALA A 108 10.47 -4.93 -3.28
C ALA A 108 11.74 -4.09 -3.52
N ALA A 109 11.87 -3.53 -4.73
CA ALA A 109 12.95 -2.59 -5.03
C ALA A 109 12.82 -1.27 -4.24
N GLU A 110 11.59 -0.87 -3.94
CA GLU A 110 11.27 0.28 -3.09
C GLU A 110 11.13 -0.14 -1.63
N ALA A 111 11.46 0.76 -0.70
CA ALA A 111 11.30 0.49 0.72
C ALA A 111 9.84 0.16 1.07
N LEU A 112 9.64 -0.96 1.78
CA LEU A 112 8.34 -1.41 2.26
C LEU A 112 8.00 -0.73 3.59
N SER A 113 6.73 -0.37 3.78
CA SER A 113 6.25 0.02 5.11
C SER A 113 6.22 -1.20 6.06
N PRO A 114 6.17 -1.00 7.38
CA PRO A 114 6.01 -2.08 8.34
C PRO A 114 4.77 -2.95 8.07
N GLU A 115 3.66 -2.32 7.67
CA GLU A 115 2.39 -2.99 7.37
C GLU A 115 2.46 -3.77 6.06
N GLU A 116 3.14 -3.23 5.06
CA GLU A 116 3.39 -3.93 3.78
C GLU A 116 4.23 -5.19 4.00
N TYR A 117 5.33 -5.04 4.76
CA TYR A 117 6.18 -6.16 5.13
C TYR A 117 5.39 -7.25 5.89
N ARG A 118 4.54 -6.84 6.84
CA ARG A 118 3.65 -7.76 7.56
C ARG A 118 2.70 -8.49 6.62
N ALA A 119 2.05 -7.80 5.68
CA ALA A 119 1.13 -8.42 4.74
C ALA A 119 1.83 -9.48 3.86
N ILE A 120 3.02 -9.17 3.35
CA ILE A 120 3.84 -10.13 2.58
C ILE A 120 4.18 -11.35 3.43
N ARG A 121 4.67 -11.13 4.67
CA ARG A 121 5.00 -12.20 5.61
C ARG A 121 3.78 -13.07 5.93
N SER A 122 2.62 -12.47 6.23
CA SER A 122 1.38 -13.18 6.53
C SER A 122 0.88 -14.01 5.35
N ALA A 123 0.97 -13.48 4.12
CA ALA A 123 0.62 -14.20 2.90
C ALA A 123 1.49 -15.44 2.72
N ARG A 124 2.81 -15.30 2.88
CA ARG A 124 3.78 -16.41 2.78
C ARG A 124 3.62 -17.47 3.88
N MET A 125 3.07 -17.09 5.03
CA MET A 125 2.76 -18.00 6.13
C MET A 125 1.36 -18.63 6.02
N GLY A 126 0.59 -18.30 4.97
CA GLY A 126 -0.74 -18.86 4.75
C GLY A 126 -1.79 -18.44 5.78
N GLN A 127 -1.62 -17.27 6.41
CA GLN A 127 -2.55 -16.77 7.46
C GLN A 127 -3.91 -16.32 6.91
N GLY A 128 -4.08 -16.33 5.58
CA GLY A 128 -5.31 -15.93 4.91
C GLY A 128 -5.53 -14.41 4.90
N PRO A 129 -6.61 -13.95 4.24
CA PRO A 129 -6.93 -12.53 4.09
C PRO A 129 -7.30 -11.82 5.40
N GLU A 130 -7.55 -12.55 6.49
CA GLU A 130 -7.80 -11.99 7.82
C GLU A 130 -6.61 -12.21 8.76
N GLY A 131 -5.42 -11.78 8.33
CA GLY A 131 -4.28 -11.64 9.23
C GLY A 131 -4.54 -10.49 10.21
N THR A 132 -5.43 -10.68 11.19
CA THR A 132 -5.70 -9.72 12.26
C THR A 132 -4.39 -9.41 12.99
N PRO A 133 -3.86 -8.17 12.92
CA PRO A 133 -2.87 -7.74 13.88
C PRO A 133 -3.60 -7.55 15.20
N GLY A 134 -3.09 -8.17 16.26
CA GLY A 134 -3.54 -7.91 17.61
C GLY A 134 -3.65 -6.41 17.86
N SER A 135 -4.71 -6.06 18.57
CA SER A 135 -4.99 -4.80 19.26
C SER A 135 -3.87 -4.25 20.16
N ASP A 136 -2.66 -4.81 20.10
CA ASP A 136 -1.72 -4.78 21.21
C ASP A 136 -0.46 -3.94 20.91
N GLU A 137 -0.21 -3.54 19.65
CA GLU A 137 1.03 -2.79 19.34
C GLU A 137 0.91 -1.27 19.52
N HIS A 138 -0.31 -0.73 19.66
CA HIS A 138 -0.51 0.66 20.11
C HIS A 138 -0.44 0.82 21.65
N ALA A 139 -0.34 -0.28 22.41
CA ALA A 139 -0.16 -0.24 23.87
C ALA A 139 1.32 -0.04 24.30
N ALA A 140 2.27 -0.05 23.36
CA ALA A 140 3.71 0.04 23.66
C ALA A 140 4.31 1.45 23.51
N ALA A 141 3.50 2.50 23.31
CA ALA A 141 3.93 3.88 23.51
C ALA A 141 3.55 4.32 24.94
N THR A 142 4.34 3.89 25.93
CA THR A 142 4.25 4.45 27.29
C THR A 142 4.59 5.94 27.21
N PRO A 143 3.67 6.88 27.50
CA PRO A 143 4.08 8.22 27.84
C PRO A 143 4.68 8.11 29.23
N ASN A 144 5.97 8.37 29.36
CA ASN A 144 6.62 8.57 30.65
C ASN A 144 5.87 9.67 31.42
N ARG A 145 4.90 9.27 32.25
CA ARG A 145 4.34 10.10 33.31
C ARG A 145 5.14 9.77 34.55
N ASN A 146 6.21 10.55 34.75
CA ASN A 146 6.91 10.66 36.01
C ASN A 146 5.91 10.97 37.15
N PRO A 147 5.69 10.09 38.13
CA PRO A 147 4.77 10.36 39.22
C PRO A 147 5.52 10.29 40.55
N GLU A 148 6.28 11.33 40.91
CA GLU A 148 6.62 11.59 42.32
C GLU A 148 7.25 12.98 42.50
N ALA A 149 6.38 13.98 42.66
CA ALA A 149 6.69 15.14 43.48
C ALA A 149 5.87 14.99 44.77
N GLY A 150 6.55 14.99 45.93
CA GLY A 150 5.90 15.19 47.24
C GLY A 150 6.24 14.17 48.31
N ARG A 151 7.46 14.22 48.87
CA ARG A 151 7.71 13.96 50.30
C ARG A 151 8.74 14.98 50.80
N GLU A 152 8.42 15.63 51.90
CA GLU A 152 9.13 16.77 52.48
C GLU A 152 10.34 16.35 53.36
N GLN A 153 11.25 17.32 53.55
CA GLN A 153 12.59 17.46 54.20
C GLN A 153 12.70 17.01 55.70
N PRO A 154 13.87 17.00 56.43
CA PRO A 154 14.93 18.05 56.47
C PRO A 154 16.40 17.71 56.93
N GLU A 155 17.25 18.78 56.97
CA GLU A 155 18.52 19.01 57.74
C GLU A 155 19.87 18.46 57.22
N ASP A 156 21.05 18.94 57.67
CA ASP A 156 21.80 20.20 57.53
C ASP A 156 23.31 19.83 57.80
N LEU A 157 24.26 20.67 57.36
CA LEU A 157 25.67 20.83 57.81
C LEU A 157 26.75 19.74 57.52
N GLY A 158 27.67 20.10 56.59
CA GLY A 158 29.08 20.42 56.90
C GLY A 158 30.16 19.33 57.00
N GLY A 159 31.23 19.47 56.19
CA GLY A 159 32.59 18.91 56.42
C GLY A 159 33.21 18.22 55.17
N SER A 160 34.07 18.86 54.36
CA SER A 160 35.54 19.02 54.51
C SER A 160 36.40 17.76 54.28
N GLY A 161 37.06 17.63 53.11
CA GLY A 161 38.20 16.72 52.87
C GLY A 161 38.53 16.47 51.38
N PRO A 162 39.79 16.28 50.94
CA PRO A 162 40.34 17.07 49.82
C PRO A 162 40.61 16.36 48.47
N SER A 163 40.49 17.17 47.41
CA SER A 163 41.39 17.40 46.25
C SER A 163 42.28 16.27 45.71
N VAL A 164 42.03 15.90 44.44
CA VAL A 164 43.10 15.61 43.47
C VAL A 164 42.71 16.14 42.07
N ARG A 165 43.54 17.03 41.51
CA ARG A 165 43.62 17.46 40.10
C ARG A 165 45.11 17.43 39.71
N PRO A 166 45.52 17.56 38.43
CA PRO A 166 45.04 16.90 37.21
C PRO A 166 46.22 16.43 36.31
N LEU A 167 45.97 15.71 35.22
CA LEU A 167 46.84 15.77 34.04
C LEU A 167 46.01 15.69 32.75
N GLY A 168 46.10 16.76 31.94
CA GLY A 168 45.64 16.82 30.54
C GLY A 168 46.55 15.98 29.63
N HIS A 169 46.44 15.95 28.31
CA HIS A 169 45.66 16.61 27.26
C HIS A 169 45.46 15.50 26.18
N SER A 170 44.54 15.54 25.22
CA SER A 170 44.47 16.54 24.15
C SER A 170 43.31 16.24 23.20
N ARG A 171 42.54 17.31 22.92
CA ARG A 171 41.95 17.76 21.65
C ARG A 171 41.53 16.72 20.59
N GLY A 172 40.27 16.85 20.14
CA GLY A 172 39.98 16.77 18.69
C GLY A 172 38.53 16.51 18.27
N ARG A 173 37.72 17.57 18.21
CA ARG A 173 36.71 17.88 17.17
C ARG A 173 35.49 16.94 16.96
N GLU A 174 34.33 17.43 17.39
CA GLU A 174 33.02 17.26 16.71
C GLU A 174 32.71 18.52 15.87
N PRO A 175 31.60 18.63 15.09
CA PRO A 175 30.61 17.66 14.59
C PRO A 175 30.36 17.77 13.07
N GLY A 176 29.55 16.89 12.45
CA GLY A 176 28.82 17.27 11.21
C GLY A 176 28.38 16.15 10.25
N GLY A 177 27.07 15.92 10.17
CA GLY A 177 26.32 15.77 8.91
C GLY A 177 26.06 14.35 8.36
N SER A 178 24.79 13.92 8.42
CA SER A 178 24.19 12.94 7.51
C SER A 178 23.88 13.57 6.12
N PRO A 179 23.64 12.77 5.05
CA PRO A 179 24.21 12.99 3.71
C PRO A 179 23.27 13.70 2.72
N PRO A 180 23.79 14.32 1.64
CA PRO A 180 22.96 14.78 0.54
C PRO A 180 22.88 13.70 -0.56
N TRP A 181 21.71 13.10 -0.71
CA TRP A 181 21.23 12.58 -1.99
C TRP A 181 21.46 13.67 -3.04
N ARG A 182 22.27 13.36 -4.05
CA ARG A 182 22.56 14.28 -5.16
C ARG A 182 21.32 14.40 -6.04
N GLU A 183 20.75 15.59 -6.03
CA GLU A 183 20.28 16.38 -7.19
C GLU A 183 20.13 15.59 -8.51
N VAL A 184 18.86 15.37 -8.90
CA VAL A 184 18.49 15.07 -10.29
C VAL A 184 18.08 16.40 -10.93
N PRO A 185 18.64 16.81 -12.08
CA PRO A 185 18.33 18.10 -12.67
C PRO A 185 16.95 18.11 -13.35
N GLU A 186 16.15 19.12 -13.03
CA GLU A 186 14.99 19.54 -13.82
C GLU A 186 15.43 19.91 -15.24
N THR A 187 14.87 19.23 -16.25
CA THR A 187 14.94 19.70 -17.64
C THR A 187 13.55 20.15 -18.08
N THR A 188 13.36 21.46 -18.07
CA THR A 188 12.31 22.17 -18.81
C THR A 188 12.53 22.04 -20.30
N ARG A 189 11.51 21.59 -21.04
CA ARG A 189 11.10 22.14 -22.35
C ARG A 189 9.65 21.79 -22.64
#